data_AF-A0A8S9BLK4-F1
#
_entry.id   AF-A0A8S9BLK4-F1
#
_cell.length_a   1.000
_cell.length_b   1.000
_cell.length_c   1.000
_cell.angle_alpha   90.00
_cell.angle_beta   90.00
_cell.angle_gamma   90.00
#
_symmetry.space_group_name_H-M   'P 1'
#
loop_
_entity.id
_entity.type
_entity.pdbx_description
1 polymer ?
#
loop_
_entity_poly.entity_id
_entity_poly.type
_entity_poly.pdbx_seq_one_letter_code
_entity_poly.pdbx_strand_id
1 'polypeptide(L)'
;MLLRCSQSGVGNAVRAGSAQHRLFATSVVLLKHGAVPSFTAVSSPELQDLLSTIREKLFLPAHLSDSQTLLIEREKYRRQLETESNTATIAGEEFTLKPLPIRARPNAGKSLKHAISLMREKKDWDNLPNLLQGVKIAANISNDKWNELLGIVVRKLGNAGRQDVLLECLRRGSDTGLTMSTRDLATRIFLCFERKAADNDFNLQDTKKALSWAEQAIVLMENPEHAGNTSLAGENDPRISPEIIGVLLELAAVRVSKHLGGKDEEKKVADYTEKLLNTPVPFKPVPETDNGYVLHPWMWTYVPILHGMTLAQTLLEPGSKYANELKTRATTLRDQVLDCKTRLQQWEAHQKASPKEPQGRTREERPLYGVTMFDKTIGAGSS
;
A
#
# COMPACT_ATOMS: atom_id res chain seq x y z
N MET A 1 69.06 31.20 40.69
CA MET A 1 68.34 32.29 41.39
C MET A 1 66.89 31.84 41.56
N LEU A 2 66.44 31.32 42.71
CA LEU A 2 66.10 32.00 43.99
C LEU A 2 65.19 33.21 43.73
N LEU A 3 63.97 33.41 44.30
CA LEU A 3 63.26 33.00 45.52
C LEU A 3 61.74 32.85 45.20
N ARG A 4 60.89 31.96 45.76
CA ARG A 4 60.30 31.78 47.12
C ARG A 4 59.54 32.98 47.74
N CYS A 5 58.22 32.82 47.92
CA CYS A 5 57.39 32.97 49.15
C CYS A 5 55.92 33.26 48.76
N SER A 6 54.91 32.40 48.98
CA SER A 6 54.26 31.95 50.24
C SER A 6 53.22 32.93 50.79
N GLN A 7 51.93 32.54 50.79
CA GLN A 7 51.14 32.38 52.03
C GLN A 7 49.79 31.69 51.79
N SER A 8 49.36 30.99 52.83
CA SER A 8 48.29 30.01 52.93
C SER A 8 46.97 30.63 53.44
N GLY A 9 45.84 29.97 53.20
CA GLY A 9 44.58 30.28 53.88
C GLY A 9 43.48 29.25 53.59
N VAL A 10 43.26 28.35 54.54
CA VAL A 10 42.18 27.35 54.60
C VAL A 10 40.84 28.06 54.87
N GLY A 11 39.75 27.65 54.20
CA GLY A 11 38.41 28.08 54.62
C GLY A 11 37.25 27.74 53.67
N ASN A 12 36.61 26.61 53.97
CA ASN A 12 35.20 26.26 53.73
C ASN A 12 34.64 26.09 52.30
N ALA A 13 34.25 24.84 52.07
CA ALA A 13 33.34 24.37 51.05
C ALA A 13 31.94 25.00 51.18
N VAL A 14 31.38 25.42 50.04
CA VAL A 14 29.95 25.27 49.75
C VAL A 14 29.83 24.73 48.33
N ARG A 15 29.40 23.46 48.25
CA ARG A 15 28.94 22.80 47.04
C ARG A 15 27.69 23.53 46.53
N ALA A 16 27.76 24.14 45.37
CA ALA A 16 26.62 24.32 44.49
C ALA A 16 26.94 23.59 43.18
N GLY A 17 26.79 22.27 43.21
CA GLY A 17 26.76 21.47 42.01
C GLY A 17 25.50 21.82 41.24
N SER A 18 25.59 22.80 40.34
CA SER A 18 24.68 22.89 39.21
C SER A 18 24.88 21.62 38.41
N ALA A 19 24.06 20.61 38.72
CA ALA A 19 23.87 19.46 37.87
C ALA A 19 23.27 20.02 36.59
N GLN A 20 24.13 20.35 35.63
CA GLN A 20 23.76 20.44 34.24
C GLN A 20 23.06 19.12 33.93
N HIS A 21 21.72 19.16 33.88
CA HIS A 21 20.92 18.10 33.31
C HIS A 21 21.46 17.88 31.91
N ARG A 22 22.24 16.81 31.73
CA ARG A 22 22.64 16.34 30.41
C ARG A 22 21.37 15.88 29.71
N LEU A 23 20.75 16.76 28.93
CA LEU A 23 19.71 16.42 27.98
C LEU A 23 20.35 15.72 26.78
N PHE A 24 20.86 14.50 26.95
CA PHE A 24 21.32 13.69 25.82
C PHE A 24 21.16 12.20 26.08
N ALA A 25 20.17 11.59 25.41
CA ALA A 25 20.36 10.41 24.56
C ALA A 25 18.99 9.89 24.08
N THR A 26 18.48 10.43 22.97
CA THR A 26 17.56 9.65 22.13
C THR A 26 18.36 8.42 21.68
N SER A 27 17.96 7.21 22.08
CA SER A 27 18.74 6.01 21.73
C SER A 27 18.87 5.86 20.21
N VAL A 28 19.97 5.28 19.72
CA VAL A 28 20.17 5.06 18.27
C VAL A 28 19.01 4.25 17.67
N VAL A 29 18.43 3.33 18.46
CA VAL A 29 17.27 2.54 18.08
C VAL A 29 16.02 3.41 17.93
N LEU A 30 15.78 4.34 18.86
CA LEU A 30 14.67 5.30 18.78
C LEU A 30 14.82 6.26 17.60
N LEU A 31 16.04 6.71 17.30
CA LEU A 31 16.31 7.54 16.12
C LEU A 31 16.06 6.78 14.80
N LYS A 32 16.32 5.47 14.78
CA LYS A 32 16.18 4.63 13.58
C LYS A 32 14.76 4.12 13.35
N HIS A 33 14.06 3.74 14.41
CA HIS A 33 12.79 3.02 14.34
C HIS A 33 11.60 3.82 14.88
N GLY A 34 11.85 4.93 15.58
CA GLY A 34 10.79 5.74 16.19
C GLY A 34 10.16 5.04 17.40
N ALA A 35 8.94 5.48 17.74
CA ALA A 35 8.15 4.85 18.80
C ALA A 35 7.55 3.52 18.33
N VAL A 36 7.36 2.59 19.28
CA VAL A 36 6.79 1.28 18.98
C VAL A 36 5.34 1.46 18.50
N PRO A 37 4.97 0.98 17.30
CA PRO A 37 3.62 1.16 16.77
C PRO A 37 2.55 0.56 17.68
N SER A 38 1.60 1.38 18.13
CA SER A 38 0.50 1.00 19.02
C SER A 38 -0.80 0.80 18.24
N PHE A 39 -1.73 0.08 18.86
CA PHE A 39 -3.03 -0.23 18.28
C PHE A 39 -4.15 0.35 19.13
N THR A 40 -5.16 0.87 18.47
CA THR A 40 -6.43 1.28 19.08
C THR A 40 -7.37 0.08 19.21
N ALA A 41 -8.48 0.25 19.93
CA ALA A 41 -9.47 -0.80 20.12
C ALA A 41 -10.04 -1.31 18.78
N VAL A 42 -10.16 -2.63 18.65
CA VAL A 42 -10.68 -3.31 17.45
C VAL A 42 -12.08 -3.90 17.66
N SER A 43 -12.64 -4.52 16.62
CA SER A 43 -14.00 -5.10 16.61
C SER A 43 -14.09 -6.45 17.31
N SER A 44 -13.05 -7.28 17.24
CA SER A 44 -13.09 -8.65 17.75
C SER A 44 -11.98 -8.94 18.76
N PRO A 45 -12.24 -9.78 19.78
CA PRO A 45 -11.21 -10.20 20.73
C PRO A 45 -10.09 -10.99 20.04
N GLU A 46 -10.41 -11.79 19.02
CA GLU A 46 -9.42 -12.54 18.24
C GLU A 46 -8.40 -11.62 17.55
N LEU A 47 -8.86 -10.53 16.92
CA LEU A 47 -7.98 -9.55 16.31
C LEU A 47 -7.17 -8.80 17.39
N GLN A 48 -7.80 -8.46 18.53
CA GLN A 48 -7.12 -7.79 19.63
C GLN A 48 -5.97 -8.64 20.19
N ASP A 49 -6.21 -9.92 20.44
CA ASP A 49 -5.22 -10.87 20.95
C ASP A 49 -4.08 -11.06 19.96
N LEU A 50 -4.40 -11.15 18.67
CA LEU A 50 -3.40 -11.26 17.60
C LEU A 50 -2.54 -10.00 17.51
N LEU A 51 -3.14 -8.82 17.50
CA LEU A 51 -2.40 -7.55 17.45
C LEU A 51 -1.53 -7.35 18.71
N SER A 52 -2.03 -7.72 19.88
CA SER A 52 -1.26 -7.70 21.13
C SER A 52 -0.07 -8.65 21.04
N THR A 53 -0.28 -9.87 20.55
CA THR A 53 0.78 -10.86 20.33
C THR A 53 1.82 -10.36 19.33
N ILE A 54 1.39 -9.72 18.23
CA ILE A 54 2.29 -9.13 17.23
C ILE A 54 3.11 -8.01 17.86
N ARG A 55 2.49 -7.08 18.60
CA ARG A 55 3.20 -5.99 19.26
C ARG A 55 4.23 -6.54 20.25
N GLU A 56 3.82 -7.46 21.12
CA GLU A 56 4.68 -8.01 22.18
C GLU A 56 5.83 -8.87 21.65
N LYS A 57 5.57 -9.73 20.66
CA LYS A 57 6.54 -10.75 20.20
C LYS A 57 7.28 -10.37 18.92
N LEU A 58 6.85 -9.34 18.20
CA LEU A 58 7.52 -8.85 17.00
C LEU A 58 7.98 -7.41 17.14
N PHE A 59 7.07 -6.49 17.49
CA PHE A 59 7.40 -5.07 17.42
C PHE A 59 8.33 -4.68 18.56
N LEU A 60 8.01 -5.04 19.81
CA LEU A 60 8.86 -4.71 20.95
C LEU A 60 10.29 -5.25 20.82
N PRO A 61 10.52 -6.54 20.50
CA PRO A 61 11.87 -7.05 20.31
C PRO A 61 12.65 -6.31 19.24
N ALA A 62 11.99 -5.84 18.17
CA ALA A 62 12.64 -5.09 17.10
C ALA A 62 13.09 -3.67 17.51
N HIS A 63 12.61 -3.15 18.66
CA HIS A 63 12.99 -1.85 19.21
C HIS A 63 13.89 -1.96 20.44
N LEU A 64 14.38 -3.17 20.77
CA LEU A 64 15.36 -3.36 21.84
C LEU A 64 16.77 -3.07 21.36
N SER A 65 17.66 -2.70 22.29
CA SER A 65 19.09 -2.68 22.00
C SER A 65 19.62 -4.11 21.75
N ASP A 66 20.80 -4.24 21.14
CA ASP A 66 21.42 -5.55 20.94
C ASP A 66 21.64 -6.29 22.27
N SER A 67 22.02 -5.57 23.33
CA SER A 67 22.20 -6.15 24.67
C SER A 67 20.90 -6.70 25.24
N GLN A 68 19.80 -5.96 25.13
CA GLN A 68 18.46 -6.37 25.58
C GLN A 68 17.91 -7.52 24.73
N THR A 69 18.14 -7.49 23.41
CA THR A 69 17.78 -8.56 22.49
C THR A 69 18.46 -9.87 22.88
N LEU A 70 19.78 -9.84 23.14
CA LEU A 70 20.51 -11.01 23.61
C LEU A 70 20.04 -11.50 24.98
N LEU A 71 19.58 -10.59 25.85
CA LEU A 71 19.02 -10.92 27.16
C LEU A 71 17.74 -11.75 27.01
N ILE A 72 16.81 -11.32 26.16
CA ILE A 72 15.53 -12.03 25.96
C ILE A 72 15.64 -13.31 25.13
N GLU A 73 16.61 -13.39 24.21
CA GLU A 73 16.74 -14.52 23.29
C GLU A 73 17.51 -15.71 23.87
N ARG A 74 18.50 -15.47 24.74
CA ARG A 74 19.44 -16.51 25.18
C ARG A 74 18.92 -17.28 26.40
N GLU A 75 18.97 -18.60 26.28
CA GLU A 75 18.58 -19.56 27.33
C GLU A 75 19.22 -19.28 28.70
N LYS A 76 20.51 -18.93 28.71
CA LYS A 76 21.27 -18.69 29.95
C LYS A 76 20.71 -17.55 30.81
N TYR A 77 19.96 -16.61 30.23
CA TYR A 77 19.36 -15.49 30.95
C TYR A 77 17.88 -15.72 31.32
N ARG A 78 17.31 -16.87 30.96
CA ARG A 78 15.89 -17.18 31.22
C ARG A 78 15.55 -17.09 32.71
N ARG A 79 16.29 -17.79 33.55
CA ARG A 79 16.07 -17.78 35.02
C ARG A 79 16.17 -16.37 35.60
N GLN A 80 17.10 -15.56 35.09
CA GLN A 80 17.26 -14.18 35.52
C GLN A 80 16.00 -13.36 35.18
N LEU A 81 15.51 -13.45 33.94
CA LEU A 81 14.30 -12.75 33.50
C LEU A 81 13.00 -13.24 34.17
N GLU A 82 12.98 -14.48 34.65
CA GLU A 82 11.84 -15.04 35.41
C GLU A 82 11.86 -14.61 36.88
N THR A 83 13.05 -14.37 37.44
CA THR A 83 13.21 -14.04 38.87
C THR A 83 13.26 -12.52 39.11
N GLU A 84 13.88 -11.78 38.20
CA GLU A 84 14.09 -10.33 38.28
C GLU A 84 13.27 -9.62 37.19
N SER A 85 12.46 -8.64 37.59
CA SER A 85 11.74 -7.80 36.64
C SER A 85 12.70 -6.81 35.98
N ASN A 86 13.31 -7.23 34.87
CA ASN A 86 14.10 -6.34 34.03
C ASN A 86 13.16 -5.52 33.13
N THR A 87 13.22 -4.19 33.22
CA THR A 87 12.45 -3.28 32.37
C THR A 87 13.33 -2.65 31.29
N ALA A 88 12.75 -2.38 30.14
CA ALA A 88 13.34 -1.60 29.06
C ALA A 88 12.44 -0.40 28.78
N THR A 89 13.01 0.80 28.78
CA THR A 89 12.30 2.01 28.38
C THR A 89 12.49 2.22 26.87
N ILE A 90 11.42 2.12 26.10
CA ILE A 90 11.42 2.33 24.64
C ILE A 90 10.48 3.50 24.34
N ALA A 91 11.01 4.58 23.77
CA ALA A 91 10.24 5.78 23.43
C ALA A 91 9.39 6.36 24.60
N GLY A 92 9.84 6.17 25.85
CA GLY A 92 9.13 6.63 27.05
C GLY A 92 8.12 5.64 27.63
N GLU A 93 7.92 4.48 27.01
CA GLU A 93 7.10 3.38 27.54
C GLU A 93 8.00 2.33 28.20
N GLU A 94 7.68 1.94 29.43
CA GLU A 94 8.41 0.88 30.15
C GLU A 94 7.84 -0.50 29.84
N PHE A 95 8.69 -1.40 29.39
CA PHE A 95 8.33 -2.77 29.04
C PHE A 95 9.10 -3.76 29.89
N THR A 96 8.38 -4.69 30.53
CA THR A 96 9.01 -5.82 31.21
C THR A 96 9.54 -6.82 30.19
N LEU A 97 10.85 -7.05 30.22
CA LEU A 97 11.53 -8.01 29.37
C LEU A 97 11.16 -9.43 29.80
N LYS A 98 10.71 -10.25 28.85
CA LYS A 98 10.35 -11.66 29.06
C LYS A 98 11.22 -12.54 28.17
N PRO A 99 11.53 -13.78 28.59
CA PRO A 99 12.21 -14.74 27.71
C PRO A 99 11.44 -14.94 26.41
N LEU A 100 12.09 -14.71 25.27
CA LEU A 100 11.53 -14.87 23.94
C LEU A 100 12.59 -15.44 22.99
N PRO A 101 12.73 -16.77 22.92
CA PRO A 101 13.67 -17.39 21.99
C PRO A 101 13.24 -17.10 20.55
N ILE A 102 14.21 -16.97 19.64
CA ILE A 102 13.97 -16.65 18.22
C ILE A 102 12.93 -17.58 17.58
N ARG A 103 12.95 -18.87 17.92
CA ARG A 103 12.02 -19.88 17.41
C ARG A 103 10.57 -19.68 17.86
N ALA A 104 10.35 -18.95 18.97
CA ALA A 104 9.02 -18.62 19.47
C ALA A 104 8.45 -17.33 18.86
N ARG A 105 9.24 -16.61 18.03
CA ARG A 105 8.75 -15.43 17.32
C ARG A 105 7.80 -15.84 16.20
N PRO A 106 6.62 -15.20 16.09
CA PRO A 106 5.71 -15.50 14.99
C PRO A 106 6.31 -15.04 13.65
N ASN A 107 5.83 -15.59 12.53
CA ASN A 107 6.29 -15.13 11.23
C ASN A 107 5.56 -13.83 10.84
N ALA A 108 6.28 -12.72 10.73
CA ALA A 108 5.70 -11.40 10.50
C ALA A 108 4.78 -11.32 9.25
N GLY A 109 5.19 -11.94 8.14
CA GLY A 109 4.37 -11.97 6.92
C GLY A 109 3.07 -12.79 7.08
N LYS A 110 3.13 -13.95 7.76
CA LYS A 110 1.93 -14.73 8.08
C LYS A 110 1.02 -14.00 9.07
N SER A 111 1.60 -13.37 10.09
CA SER A 111 0.87 -12.56 11.07
C SER A 111 0.16 -11.37 10.41
N LEU A 112 0.82 -10.66 9.49
CA LEU A 112 0.19 -9.59 8.71
C LEU A 112 -1.00 -10.10 7.90
N LYS A 113 -0.82 -11.19 7.14
CA LYS A 113 -1.90 -11.79 6.33
C LYS A 113 -3.09 -12.21 7.22
N HIS A 114 -2.81 -12.77 8.39
CA HIS A 114 -3.84 -13.22 9.33
C HIS A 114 -4.59 -12.04 9.95
N ALA A 115 -3.89 -11.02 10.43
CA ALA A 115 -4.51 -9.80 10.97
C ALA A 115 -5.43 -9.13 9.93
N ILE A 116 -4.96 -8.96 8.69
CA ILE A 116 -5.76 -8.40 7.59
C ILE A 116 -7.00 -9.26 7.29
N SER A 117 -6.93 -10.58 7.46
CA SER A 117 -8.08 -11.47 7.25
C SER A 117 -9.17 -11.32 8.33
N LEU A 118 -8.79 -10.83 9.52
CA LEU A 118 -9.70 -10.59 10.64
C LEU A 118 -10.24 -9.15 10.69
N MET A 119 -9.63 -8.20 9.96
CA MET A 119 -10.13 -6.81 9.88
C MET A 119 -11.46 -6.76 9.13
N ARG A 120 -12.52 -6.27 9.79
CA ARG A 120 -13.87 -6.16 9.21
C ARG A 120 -14.41 -4.74 9.27
N GLU A 121 -14.32 -4.11 10.43
CA GLU A 121 -14.88 -2.79 10.68
C GLU A 121 -13.88 -1.67 10.40
N LYS A 122 -14.40 -0.44 10.30
CA LYS A 122 -13.58 0.75 10.04
C LYS A 122 -12.39 0.86 11.01
N LYS A 123 -12.66 0.73 12.32
CA LYS A 123 -11.65 0.81 13.39
C LYS A 123 -10.53 -0.24 13.27
N ASP A 124 -10.81 -1.39 12.67
CA ASP A 124 -9.81 -2.45 12.50
C ASP A 124 -8.77 -2.01 11.46
N TRP A 125 -9.24 -1.51 10.33
CA TRP A 125 -8.39 -1.02 9.24
C TRP A 125 -7.64 0.25 9.60
N ASP A 126 -8.16 1.07 10.51
CA ASP A 126 -7.47 2.29 10.99
C ASP A 126 -6.14 1.95 11.70
N ASN A 127 -5.97 0.70 12.15
CA ASN A 127 -4.71 0.18 12.70
C ASN A 127 -3.70 -0.30 11.65
N LEU A 128 -4.09 -0.40 10.38
CA LEU A 128 -3.25 -0.94 9.31
C LEU A 128 -1.93 -0.17 9.09
N PRO A 129 -1.89 1.18 9.09
CA PRO A 129 -0.63 1.91 8.94
C PRO A 129 0.40 1.52 10.01
N ASN A 130 -0.03 1.43 11.28
CA ASN A 130 0.83 1.04 12.39
C ASN A 130 1.25 -0.43 12.31
N LEU A 131 0.35 -1.30 11.84
CA LEU A 131 0.65 -2.72 11.61
C LEU A 131 1.73 -2.87 10.52
N LEU A 132 1.60 -2.17 9.39
CA LEU A 132 2.59 -2.19 8.30
C LEU A 132 3.94 -1.64 8.76
N GLN A 133 3.94 -0.51 9.47
CA GLN A 133 5.16 0.07 10.03
C GLN A 133 5.90 -0.92 10.92
N GLY A 134 5.21 -1.52 11.89
CA GLY A 134 5.85 -2.46 12.80
C GLY A 134 6.32 -3.74 12.11
N VAL A 135 5.59 -4.23 11.11
CA VAL A 135 6.02 -5.39 10.31
C VAL A 135 7.26 -5.03 9.48
N LYS A 136 7.30 -3.86 8.83
CA LYS A 136 8.47 -3.41 8.06
C LYS A 136 9.72 -3.33 8.92
N ILE A 137 9.59 -2.82 10.16
CA ILE A 137 10.69 -2.71 11.12
C ILE A 137 11.12 -4.11 11.61
N ALA A 138 10.17 -4.95 12.01
CA ALA A 138 10.45 -6.22 12.68
C ALA A 138 10.85 -7.35 11.72
N ALA A 139 10.52 -7.25 10.43
CA ALA A 139 10.64 -8.35 9.51
C ALA A 139 11.85 -8.18 8.57
N ASN A 140 12.70 -9.21 8.51
CA ASN A 140 13.72 -9.33 7.48
C ASN A 140 13.11 -9.98 6.22
N ILE A 141 12.26 -9.23 5.52
CA ILE A 141 11.57 -9.66 4.29
C ILE A 141 12.27 -9.02 3.09
N SER A 142 12.56 -9.82 2.05
CA SER A 142 13.10 -9.28 0.81
C SER A 142 12.10 -8.35 0.12
N ASN A 143 12.58 -7.35 -0.62
CA ASN A 143 11.73 -6.37 -1.30
C ASN A 143 10.66 -7.03 -2.19
N ASP A 144 10.99 -8.10 -2.91
CA ASP A 144 10.03 -8.82 -3.77
C ASP A 144 8.88 -9.43 -2.97
N LYS A 145 9.21 -10.09 -1.85
CA LYS A 145 8.20 -10.68 -0.94
C LYS A 145 7.38 -9.60 -0.25
N TRP A 146 8.00 -8.46 0.06
CA TRP A 146 7.30 -7.31 0.61
C TRP A 146 6.29 -6.74 -0.40
N ASN A 147 6.69 -6.55 -1.65
CA ASN A 147 5.81 -6.09 -2.73
C ASN A 147 4.64 -7.06 -2.98
N GLU A 148 4.87 -8.39 -2.91
CA GLU A 148 3.78 -9.38 -2.98
C GLU A 148 2.78 -9.21 -1.82
N LEU A 149 3.28 -9.01 -0.59
CA LEU A 149 2.45 -8.76 0.59
C LEU A 149 1.63 -7.47 0.43
N LEU A 150 2.25 -6.39 -0.03
CA LEU A 150 1.58 -5.12 -0.28
C LEU A 150 0.49 -5.26 -1.36
N GLY A 151 0.73 -6.04 -2.41
CA GLY A 151 -0.31 -6.36 -3.40
C GLY A 151 -1.55 -7.03 -2.79
N ILE A 152 -1.36 -7.90 -1.79
CA ILE A 152 -2.47 -8.50 -1.03
C ILE A 152 -3.17 -7.46 -0.16
N VAL A 153 -2.41 -6.59 0.52
CA VAL A 153 -2.92 -5.50 1.35
C VAL A 153 -3.80 -4.56 0.54
N VAL A 154 -3.29 -4.04 -0.59
CA VAL A 154 -4.00 -3.13 -1.49
C VAL A 154 -5.31 -3.74 -1.97
N ARG A 155 -5.29 -5.02 -2.39
CA ARG A 155 -6.50 -5.74 -2.79
C ARG A 155 -7.52 -5.85 -1.65
N LYS A 156 -7.07 -6.13 -0.44
CA LYS A 156 -7.94 -6.27 0.74
C LYS A 156 -8.56 -4.93 1.15
N LEU A 157 -7.81 -3.84 1.08
CA LEU A 157 -8.32 -2.48 1.26
C LEU A 157 -9.37 -2.11 0.22
N GLY A 158 -9.13 -2.46 -1.06
CA GLY A 158 -10.08 -2.21 -2.15
C GLY A 158 -11.41 -2.91 -1.92
N ASN A 159 -11.36 -4.20 -1.57
CA ASN A 159 -12.56 -4.98 -1.25
C ASN A 159 -13.31 -4.46 -0.01
N ALA A 160 -12.60 -3.85 0.94
CA ALA A 160 -13.19 -3.26 2.15
C ALA A 160 -13.68 -1.82 1.94
N GLY A 161 -13.46 -1.22 0.77
CA GLY A 161 -13.79 0.18 0.51
C GLY A 161 -13.03 1.17 1.40
N ARG A 162 -11.78 0.84 1.76
CA ARG A 162 -10.89 1.62 2.66
C ARG A 162 -9.75 2.31 1.93
N GLN A 163 -10.08 2.96 0.82
CA GLN A 163 -9.15 3.78 0.04
C GLN A 163 -8.56 4.95 0.84
N ASP A 164 -9.28 5.44 1.86
CA ASP A 164 -8.79 6.46 2.80
C ASP A 164 -7.56 5.96 3.58
N VAL A 165 -7.61 4.71 4.06
CA VAL A 165 -6.47 4.07 4.75
C VAL A 165 -5.34 3.79 3.76
N LEU A 166 -5.66 3.41 2.52
CA LEU A 166 -4.65 3.24 1.47
C LEU A 166 -3.83 4.52 1.27
N LEU A 167 -4.51 5.67 1.15
CA LEU A 167 -3.85 6.96 0.98
C LEU A 167 -3.02 7.34 2.21
N GLU A 168 -3.51 7.05 3.42
CA GLU A 168 -2.76 7.30 4.65
C GLU A 168 -1.48 6.45 4.71
N CYS A 169 -1.56 5.17 4.34
CA CYS A 169 -0.37 4.31 4.23
C CYS A 169 0.65 4.87 3.23
N LEU A 170 0.19 5.42 2.10
CA LEU A 170 1.06 6.04 1.10
C LEU A 170 1.71 7.32 1.63
N ARG A 171 0.97 8.21 2.30
CA ARG A 171 1.54 9.42 2.92
C ARG A 171 2.63 9.09 3.95
N ARG A 172 2.54 7.91 4.56
CA ARG A 172 3.53 7.34 5.48
C ARG A 172 4.41 6.28 4.79
N GLY A 173 4.72 6.43 3.50
CA GLY A 173 5.41 5.42 2.70
C GLY A 173 6.77 4.98 3.28
N SER A 174 7.55 5.93 3.81
CA SER A 174 8.78 5.66 4.56
C SER A 174 8.57 4.81 5.82
N ASP A 175 7.46 4.95 6.54
CA ASP A 175 7.15 4.15 7.73
C ASP A 175 6.53 2.80 7.35
N THR A 176 5.45 2.83 6.57
CA THR A 176 4.64 1.64 6.24
C THR A 176 5.32 0.77 5.21
N GLY A 177 6.23 1.32 4.41
CA GLY A 177 6.84 0.64 3.28
C GLY A 177 5.92 0.49 2.08
N LEU A 178 4.68 0.98 2.15
CA LEU A 178 3.80 1.05 1.00
C LEU A 178 4.21 2.23 0.12
N THR A 179 4.95 1.91 -0.95
CA THR A 179 5.45 2.89 -1.93
C THR A 179 4.87 2.59 -3.31
N MET A 180 5.08 3.49 -4.26
CA MET A 180 4.72 3.30 -5.66
C MET A 180 5.99 3.04 -6.47
N SER A 181 6.86 2.16 -5.98
CA SER A 181 8.23 1.97 -6.51
C SER A 181 8.28 1.12 -7.77
N THR A 182 7.18 0.46 -8.11
CA THR A 182 7.06 -0.37 -9.32
C THR A 182 5.76 -0.03 -10.03
N ARG A 183 5.80 -0.05 -11.37
CA ARG A 183 4.60 0.10 -12.22
C ARG A 183 3.46 -0.83 -11.82
N ASP A 184 3.76 -2.08 -11.47
CA ASP A 184 2.73 -3.07 -11.10
C ASP A 184 2.03 -2.76 -9.78
N LEU A 185 2.78 -2.39 -8.74
CA LEU A 185 2.19 -2.04 -7.45
C LEU A 185 1.42 -0.72 -7.56
N ALA A 186 1.97 0.27 -8.26
CA ALA A 186 1.31 1.55 -8.51
C ALA A 186 0.00 1.35 -9.29
N THR A 187 -0.01 0.54 -10.35
CA THR A 187 -1.23 0.19 -11.09
C THR A 187 -2.30 -0.40 -10.17
N ARG A 188 -1.93 -1.34 -9.29
CA ARG A 188 -2.87 -1.93 -8.31
C ARG A 188 -3.42 -0.91 -7.33
N ILE A 189 -2.61 0.06 -6.92
CA ILE A 189 -3.03 1.17 -6.03
C ILE A 189 -4.07 2.04 -6.74
N PHE A 190 -3.84 2.42 -7.99
CA PHE A 190 -4.79 3.24 -8.76
C PHE A 190 -6.11 2.51 -9.03
N LEU A 191 -6.07 1.24 -9.41
CA LEU A 191 -7.27 0.41 -9.53
C LEU A 191 -8.01 0.26 -8.19
N CYS A 192 -7.29 0.29 -7.07
CA CYS A 192 -7.93 0.28 -5.75
C CYS A 192 -8.68 1.58 -5.45
N PHE A 193 -8.16 2.74 -5.87
CA PHE A 193 -8.86 4.02 -5.72
C PHE A 193 -10.17 4.06 -6.50
N GLU A 194 -10.18 3.52 -7.72
CA GLU A 194 -11.35 3.48 -8.59
C GLU A 194 -12.43 2.52 -8.10
N ARG A 195 -12.03 1.36 -7.54
CA ARG A 195 -12.91 0.24 -7.24
C ARG A 195 -14.23 0.61 -6.57
N LYS A 196 -14.19 1.38 -5.48
CA LYS A 196 -15.41 1.72 -4.73
C LYS A 196 -16.38 2.55 -5.58
N ALA A 197 -15.88 3.45 -6.42
CA ALA A 197 -16.72 4.19 -7.33
C ALA A 197 -17.39 3.24 -8.33
N ALA A 198 -16.63 2.30 -8.91
CA ALA A 198 -17.16 1.32 -9.88
C ALA A 198 -18.22 0.38 -9.29
N ASP A 199 -17.94 -0.15 -8.09
CA ASP A 199 -18.83 -1.04 -7.35
C ASP A 199 -20.16 -0.32 -7.05
N ASN A 200 -20.12 1.00 -6.80
CA ASN A 200 -21.29 1.85 -6.55
C ASN A 200 -21.76 2.66 -7.76
N ASP A 201 -21.66 2.07 -8.97
CA ASP A 201 -22.18 2.62 -10.24
C ASP A 201 -21.67 4.02 -10.61
N PHE A 202 -20.49 4.36 -10.11
CA PHE A 202 -19.87 5.68 -10.21
C PHE A 202 -20.80 6.81 -9.75
N ASN A 203 -21.40 6.67 -8.56
CA ASN A 203 -22.15 7.77 -7.94
C ASN A 203 -21.25 8.99 -7.69
N LEU A 204 -21.87 10.17 -7.59
CA LEU A 204 -21.15 11.45 -7.50
C LEU A 204 -20.12 11.49 -6.36
N GLN A 205 -20.50 11.04 -5.16
CA GLN A 205 -19.64 11.16 -3.98
C GLN A 205 -18.41 10.27 -4.08
N ASP A 206 -18.59 9.00 -4.45
CA ASP A 206 -17.49 8.04 -4.54
C ASP A 206 -16.60 8.35 -5.74
N THR A 207 -17.13 8.74 -6.90
CA THR A 207 -16.33 9.13 -8.06
C THR A 207 -15.48 10.38 -7.77
N LYS A 208 -16.06 11.40 -7.12
CA LYS A 208 -15.32 12.61 -6.74
C LYS A 208 -14.18 12.28 -5.76
N LYS A 209 -14.44 11.42 -4.77
CA LYS A 209 -13.41 10.99 -3.80
C LYS A 209 -12.33 10.15 -4.45
N ALA A 210 -12.70 9.18 -5.29
CA ALA A 210 -11.77 8.32 -6.01
C ALA A 210 -10.80 9.16 -6.86
N LEU A 211 -11.32 10.12 -7.64
CA LEU A 211 -10.49 11.02 -8.44
C LEU A 211 -9.55 11.85 -7.55
N SER A 212 -10.07 12.42 -6.46
CA SER A 212 -9.26 13.22 -5.54
C SER A 212 -8.14 12.42 -4.85
N TRP A 213 -8.39 11.16 -4.49
CA TRP A 213 -7.35 10.30 -3.90
C TRP A 213 -6.31 9.88 -4.93
N ALA A 214 -6.74 9.53 -6.15
CA ALA A 214 -5.82 9.22 -7.24
C ALA A 214 -4.93 10.42 -7.60
N GLU A 215 -5.48 11.63 -7.64
CA GLU A 215 -4.71 12.87 -7.86
C GLU A 215 -3.70 13.14 -6.74
N GLN A 216 -4.09 12.93 -5.47
CA GLN A 216 -3.16 13.04 -4.35
C GLN A 216 -2.04 11.99 -4.43
N ALA A 217 -2.34 10.77 -4.88
CA ALA A 217 -1.31 9.76 -5.09
C ALA A 217 -0.35 10.11 -6.24
N ILE A 218 -0.82 10.77 -7.31
CA ILE A 218 0.10 11.33 -8.33
C ILE A 218 1.10 12.29 -7.69
N VAL A 219 0.62 13.22 -6.85
CA VAL A 219 1.52 14.17 -6.16
C VAL A 219 2.53 13.44 -5.27
N LEU A 220 2.12 12.37 -4.60
CA LEU A 220 3.03 11.55 -3.79
C LEU A 220 4.11 10.84 -4.63
N MET A 221 3.84 10.48 -5.89
CA MET A 221 4.85 9.86 -6.77
C MET A 221 6.02 10.81 -7.12
N GLU A 222 5.84 12.12 -6.97
CA GLU A 222 6.93 13.09 -7.13
C GLU A 222 7.95 13.01 -5.99
N ASN A 223 7.58 12.44 -4.83
CA ASN A 223 8.51 12.20 -3.74
C ASN A 223 9.41 11.00 -4.07
N PRO A 224 10.75 11.13 -3.90
CA PRO A 224 11.66 10.03 -4.14
C PRO A 224 11.40 8.75 -3.34
N GLU A 225 10.71 8.84 -2.20
CA GLU A 225 10.29 7.66 -1.44
C GLU A 225 9.32 6.75 -2.22
N HIS A 226 8.57 7.30 -3.16
CA HIS A 226 7.56 6.58 -3.92
C HIS A 226 8.09 6.05 -5.24
N ALA A 227 8.63 6.90 -6.12
CA ALA A 227 9.05 6.50 -7.47
C ALA A 227 10.58 6.45 -7.66
N GLY A 228 11.35 6.44 -6.57
CA GLY A 228 12.81 6.40 -6.64
C GLY A 228 13.40 7.76 -7.00
N ASN A 229 14.50 7.79 -7.77
CA ASN A 229 15.19 9.06 -8.02
C ASN A 229 14.41 9.97 -9.00
N THR A 230 14.88 11.21 -9.16
CA THR A 230 14.35 12.17 -10.14
C THR A 230 14.44 11.66 -11.58
N SER A 231 15.40 10.80 -11.88
CA SER A 231 15.51 10.13 -13.18
C SER A 231 14.44 9.04 -13.36
N LEU A 232 13.84 9.00 -14.55
CA LEU A 232 12.86 7.97 -14.91
C LEU A 232 13.51 6.58 -15.00
N ALA A 233 12.90 5.58 -14.36
CA ALA A 233 13.32 4.18 -14.37
C ALA A 233 12.93 3.43 -15.67
N GLY A 234 12.98 4.10 -16.82
CA GLY A 234 12.55 3.55 -18.11
C GLY A 234 11.08 3.12 -18.11
N GLU A 235 10.76 2.05 -18.86
CA GLU A 235 9.39 1.55 -19.03
C GLU A 235 8.69 1.03 -17.77
N ASN A 236 9.47 0.80 -16.70
CA ASN A 236 8.98 0.34 -15.41
C ASN A 236 8.68 1.49 -14.45
N ASP A 237 8.96 2.74 -14.85
CA ASP A 237 8.67 3.90 -14.04
C ASP A 237 7.15 4.16 -13.98
N PRO A 238 6.56 4.21 -12.78
CA PRO A 238 5.13 4.42 -12.64
C PRO A 238 4.68 5.82 -13.06
N ARG A 239 5.54 6.84 -13.03
CA ARG A 239 5.18 8.22 -13.40
C ARG A 239 4.81 8.36 -14.88
N ILE A 240 5.27 7.44 -15.71
CA ILE A 240 4.96 7.35 -17.14
C ILE A 240 4.13 6.12 -17.47
N SER A 241 3.44 5.52 -16.49
CA SER A 241 2.60 4.35 -16.71
C SER A 241 1.28 4.77 -17.36
N PRO A 242 0.96 4.25 -18.57
CA PRO A 242 -0.31 4.54 -19.21
C PRO A 242 -1.49 3.93 -18.43
N GLU A 243 -1.27 2.90 -17.61
CA GLU A 243 -2.31 2.33 -16.75
C GLU A 243 -2.75 3.30 -15.65
N ILE A 244 -1.80 4.00 -15.03
CA ILE A 244 -2.10 5.01 -14.00
C ILE A 244 -2.87 6.18 -14.61
N ILE A 245 -2.39 6.70 -15.75
CA ILE A 245 -3.04 7.82 -16.44
C ILE A 245 -4.42 7.40 -16.96
N GLY A 246 -4.56 6.15 -17.43
CA GLY A 246 -5.83 5.59 -17.88
C GLY A 246 -6.90 5.55 -16.80
N VAL A 247 -6.55 5.19 -15.56
CA VAL A 247 -7.49 5.23 -14.41
C VAL A 247 -7.92 6.67 -14.08
N LEU A 248 -6.99 7.63 -14.14
CA LEU A 248 -7.33 9.06 -13.95
C LEU A 248 -8.27 9.57 -15.03
N LEU A 249 -7.99 9.22 -16.29
CA LEU A 249 -8.85 9.56 -17.43
C LEU A 249 -10.26 9.00 -17.24
N GLU A 250 -10.38 7.74 -16.81
CA GLU A 250 -11.68 7.14 -16.54
C GLU A 250 -12.45 7.89 -15.45
N LEU A 251 -11.84 8.09 -14.27
CA LEU A 251 -12.50 8.78 -13.16
C LEU A 251 -12.92 10.21 -13.53
N ALA A 252 -12.09 10.93 -14.31
CA ALA A 252 -12.41 12.25 -14.82
C ALA A 252 -13.55 12.20 -15.85
N ALA A 253 -13.47 11.32 -16.85
CA ALA A 253 -14.47 11.19 -17.91
C ALA A 253 -15.83 10.77 -17.37
N VAL A 254 -15.86 9.80 -16.44
CA VAL A 254 -17.09 9.39 -15.76
C VAL A 254 -17.69 10.53 -14.96
N ARG A 255 -16.88 11.29 -14.22
CA ARG A 255 -17.36 12.45 -13.45
C ARG A 255 -18.03 13.47 -14.36
N VAL A 256 -17.39 13.81 -15.49
CA VAL A 256 -17.93 14.78 -16.44
C VAL A 256 -19.21 14.26 -17.09
N SER A 257 -19.17 13.04 -17.63
CA SER A 257 -20.29 12.42 -18.34
C SER A 257 -21.53 12.24 -17.47
N LYS A 258 -21.38 11.69 -16.26
CA LYS A 258 -22.52 11.39 -15.38
C LYS A 258 -22.97 12.57 -14.52
N HIS A 259 -22.06 13.46 -14.12
CA HIS A 259 -22.35 14.41 -13.03
C HIS A 259 -22.14 15.89 -13.36
N LEU A 260 -21.50 16.22 -14.49
CA LEU A 260 -21.25 17.61 -14.91
C LEU A 260 -21.88 17.93 -16.28
N GLY A 261 -22.94 17.20 -16.65
CA GLY A 261 -23.70 17.47 -17.88
C GLY A 261 -22.89 17.32 -19.17
N GLY A 262 -21.82 16.51 -19.15
CA GLY A 262 -20.97 16.27 -20.32
C GLY A 262 -20.03 17.42 -20.68
N LYS A 263 -19.84 18.41 -19.81
CA LYS A 263 -18.93 19.54 -20.05
C LYS A 263 -17.66 19.43 -19.21
N ASP A 264 -16.51 19.31 -19.86
CA ASP A 264 -15.20 19.26 -19.21
C ASP A 264 -14.68 20.67 -18.86
N GLU A 265 -15.41 21.39 -17.99
CA GLU A 265 -15.06 22.78 -17.62
C GLU A 265 -13.69 22.89 -16.92
N GLU A 266 -13.32 21.86 -16.15
CA GLU A 266 -12.02 21.77 -15.46
C GLU A 266 -10.89 21.28 -16.40
N LYS A 267 -11.19 20.94 -17.66
CA LYS A 267 -10.25 20.40 -18.67
C LYS A 267 -9.53 19.12 -18.27
N LYS A 268 -10.00 18.40 -17.26
CA LYS A 268 -9.32 17.20 -16.74
C LYS A 268 -9.35 16.05 -17.74
N VAL A 269 -10.45 15.90 -18.49
CA VAL A 269 -10.56 14.86 -19.52
C VAL A 269 -9.58 15.17 -20.65
N ALA A 270 -9.51 16.42 -21.10
CA ALA A 270 -8.54 16.86 -22.10
C ALA A 270 -7.09 16.64 -21.63
N ASP A 271 -6.74 17.08 -20.42
CA ASP A 271 -5.39 16.97 -19.86
C ASP A 271 -4.94 15.52 -19.70
N TYR A 272 -5.79 14.64 -19.15
CA TYR A 272 -5.44 13.22 -19.01
C TYR A 272 -5.43 12.48 -20.35
N THR A 273 -6.27 12.88 -21.31
CA THR A 273 -6.19 12.36 -22.68
C THR A 273 -4.83 12.70 -23.28
N GLU A 274 -4.43 13.97 -23.23
CA GLU A 274 -3.15 14.43 -23.76
C GLU A 274 -1.98 13.70 -23.09
N LYS A 275 -1.98 13.57 -21.76
CA LYS A 275 -0.96 12.83 -21.01
C LYS A 275 -0.90 11.35 -21.44
N LEU A 276 -2.04 10.69 -21.59
CA LEU A 276 -2.10 9.29 -21.99
C LEU A 276 -1.53 9.10 -23.40
N LEU A 277 -1.86 9.99 -24.32
CA LEU A 277 -1.35 9.95 -25.69
C LEU A 277 0.15 10.24 -25.76
N ASN A 278 0.63 11.20 -24.98
CA ASN A 278 2.05 11.55 -24.94
C ASN A 278 2.90 10.60 -24.07
N THR A 279 2.30 9.56 -23.48
CA THR A 279 3.03 8.56 -22.71
C THR A 279 3.94 7.76 -23.64
N PRO A 280 5.27 7.70 -23.39
CA PRO A 280 6.22 7.03 -24.28
C PRO A 280 6.19 5.50 -24.16
N VAL A 281 5.48 4.98 -23.15
CA VAL A 281 5.41 3.56 -22.83
C VAL A 281 4.08 2.98 -23.32
N PRO A 282 4.09 1.88 -24.09
CA PRO A 282 2.84 1.26 -24.52
C PRO A 282 2.12 0.55 -23.37
N PHE A 283 0.83 0.27 -23.59
CA PHE A 283 0.09 -0.69 -22.77
C PHE A 283 0.76 -2.07 -22.87
N LYS A 284 0.73 -2.84 -21.77
CA LYS A 284 1.22 -4.22 -21.78
C LYS A 284 0.30 -5.07 -22.67
N PRO A 285 0.84 -5.87 -23.60
CA PRO A 285 0.03 -6.73 -24.45
C PRO A 285 -0.72 -7.77 -23.63
N VAL A 286 -1.78 -8.33 -24.21
CA VAL A 286 -2.48 -9.48 -23.62
C VAL A 286 -1.48 -10.62 -23.42
N PRO A 287 -1.40 -11.24 -22.24
CA PRO A 287 -0.49 -12.35 -22.00
C PRO A 287 -0.74 -13.51 -22.98
N GLU A 288 0.32 -14.07 -23.53
CA GLU A 288 0.29 -15.24 -24.42
C GLU A 288 0.09 -16.55 -23.61
N THR A 289 -1.00 -16.64 -22.86
CA THR A 289 -1.37 -17.82 -22.06
C THR A 289 -2.88 -17.94 -21.92
N ASP A 290 -3.42 -19.16 -21.97
CA ASP A 290 -4.85 -19.40 -21.69
C ASP A 290 -5.13 -19.59 -20.19
N ASN A 291 -4.13 -19.33 -19.34
CA ASN A 291 -4.28 -19.40 -17.91
C ASN A 291 -5.09 -18.21 -17.39
N GLY A 292 -6.35 -18.47 -17.00
CA GLY A 292 -7.24 -17.45 -16.43
C GLY A 292 -6.69 -16.73 -15.18
N TYR A 293 -5.77 -17.34 -14.43
CA TYR A 293 -5.11 -16.67 -13.29
C TYR A 293 -4.22 -15.49 -13.71
N VAL A 294 -3.73 -15.49 -14.96
CA VAL A 294 -2.89 -14.44 -15.54
C VAL A 294 -3.74 -13.47 -16.36
N LEU A 295 -4.69 -13.99 -17.13
CA LEU A 295 -5.59 -13.18 -17.95
C LEU A 295 -6.53 -12.29 -17.11
N HIS A 296 -7.05 -12.81 -16.00
CA HIS A 296 -8.03 -12.07 -15.18
C HIS A 296 -7.47 -10.76 -14.59
N PRO A 297 -6.27 -10.74 -13.97
CA PRO A 297 -5.63 -9.49 -13.55
C PRO A 297 -5.36 -8.51 -14.70
N TRP A 298 -4.99 -9.01 -15.88
CA TRP A 298 -4.79 -8.15 -17.05
C TRP A 298 -6.12 -7.48 -17.43
N MET A 299 -7.20 -8.26 -17.57
CA MET A 299 -8.51 -7.71 -17.93
C MET A 299 -9.02 -6.69 -16.90
N TRP A 300 -8.83 -6.97 -15.61
CA TRP A 300 -9.18 -6.03 -14.54
C TRP A 300 -8.40 -4.71 -14.66
N THR A 301 -7.19 -4.72 -15.21
CA THR A 301 -6.41 -3.48 -15.41
C THR A 301 -6.91 -2.67 -16.60
N TYR A 302 -7.24 -3.33 -17.71
CA TYR A 302 -7.45 -2.64 -18.98
C TYR A 302 -8.91 -2.31 -19.32
N VAL A 303 -9.88 -2.99 -18.72
CA VAL A 303 -11.30 -2.65 -18.87
C VAL A 303 -11.63 -1.24 -18.38
N PRO A 304 -11.20 -0.80 -17.18
CA PRO A 304 -11.45 0.56 -16.69
C PRO A 304 -10.81 1.62 -17.61
N ILE A 305 -9.59 1.36 -18.08
CA ILE A 305 -8.87 2.25 -19.02
C ILE A 305 -9.65 2.40 -20.33
N LEU A 306 -10.09 1.29 -20.93
CA LEU A 306 -10.88 1.29 -22.16
C LEU A 306 -12.22 2.03 -21.98
N HIS A 307 -12.88 1.84 -20.83
CA HIS A 307 -14.10 2.56 -20.48
C HIS A 307 -13.85 4.07 -20.42
N GLY A 308 -12.78 4.51 -19.74
CA GLY A 308 -12.36 5.91 -19.70
C GLY A 308 -12.06 6.50 -21.07
N MET A 309 -11.32 5.77 -21.92
CA MET A 309 -11.02 6.20 -23.29
C MET A 309 -12.29 6.31 -24.15
N THR A 310 -13.27 5.42 -23.95
CA THR A 310 -14.54 5.44 -24.70
C THR A 310 -15.40 6.63 -24.28
N LEU A 311 -15.49 6.93 -22.99
CA LEU A 311 -16.20 8.12 -22.50
C LEU A 311 -15.49 9.41 -22.91
N ALA A 312 -14.17 9.47 -22.82
CA ALA A 312 -13.42 10.66 -23.23
C ALA A 312 -13.65 11.01 -24.71
N GLN A 313 -13.79 10.01 -25.59
CA GLN A 313 -14.12 10.24 -27.01
C GLN A 313 -15.47 10.95 -27.21
N THR A 314 -16.47 10.74 -26.34
CA THR A 314 -17.77 11.41 -26.47
C THR A 314 -17.77 12.82 -25.89
N LEU A 315 -16.78 13.14 -25.04
CA LEU A 315 -16.66 14.41 -24.34
C LEU A 315 -15.72 15.39 -25.05
N LEU A 316 -14.73 14.89 -25.80
CA LEU A 316 -13.80 15.73 -26.54
C LEU A 316 -14.47 16.32 -27.79
N GLU A 317 -14.10 17.55 -28.13
CA GLU A 317 -14.62 18.22 -29.31
C GLU A 317 -14.28 17.42 -30.59
N PRO A 318 -15.28 17.20 -31.49
CA PRO A 318 -15.05 16.53 -32.75
C PRO A 318 -13.97 17.23 -33.58
N GLY A 319 -12.92 16.48 -33.96
CA GLY A 319 -11.79 17.03 -34.74
C GLY A 319 -10.68 17.67 -33.91
N SER A 320 -10.75 17.63 -32.57
CA SER A 320 -9.60 17.96 -31.72
C SER A 320 -8.39 17.09 -32.07
N LYS A 321 -7.17 17.64 -31.91
CA LYS A 321 -5.89 16.99 -32.22
C LYS A 321 -5.80 15.55 -31.70
N TYR A 322 -6.37 15.31 -30.52
CA TYR A 322 -6.25 14.07 -29.78
C TYR A 322 -7.44 13.10 -29.97
N ALA A 323 -8.58 13.54 -30.50
CA ALA A 323 -9.78 12.70 -30.62
C ALA A 323 -9.56 11.49 -31.54
N ASN A 324 -8.95 11.69 -32.72
CA ASN A 324 -8.68 10.61 -33.68
C ASN A 324 -7.63 9.63 -33.15
N GLU A 325 -6.57 10.14 -32.53
CA GLU A 325 -5.52 9.28 -31.96
C GLU A 325 -6.05 8.45 -30.79
N LEU A 326 -6.85 9.06 -29.90
CA LEU A 326 -7.51 8.36 -28.80
C LEU A 326 -8.44 7.27 -29.32
N LYS A 327 -9.23 7.54 -30.37
CA LYS A 327 -10.09 6.55 -31.02
C LYS A 327 -9.30 5.36 -31.55
N THR A 328 -8.19 5.60 -32.23
CA THR A 328 -7.31 4.53 -32.74
C THR A 328 -6.78 3.68 -31.59
N ARG A 329 -6.20 4.30 -30.54
CA ARG A 329 -5.67 3.55 -29.38
C ARG A 329 -6.76 2.78 -28.64
N ALA A 330 -7.94 3.37 -28.47
CA ALA A 330 -9.07 2.72 -27.82
C ALA A 330 -9.57 1.51 -28.62
N THR A 331 -9.52 1.59 -29.95
CA THR A 331 -9.91 0.48 -30.82
C THR A 331 -8.92 -0.69 -30.67
N THR A 332 -7.62 -0.42 -30.74
CA THR A 332 -6.59 -1.44 -30.50
C THR A 332 -6.73 -2.09 -29.11
N LEU A 333 -6.96 -1.29 -28.07
CA LEU A 333 -7.16 -1.82 -26.72
C LEU A 333 -8.46 -2.63 -26.61
N ARG A 334 -9.53 -2.20 -27.29
CA ARG A 334 -10.80 -2.95 -27.35
C ARG A 334 -10.60 -4.34 -27.94
N ASP A 335 -9.88 -4.45 -29.04
CA ASP A 335 -9.61 -5.75 -29.67
C ASP A 335 -8.86 -6.69 -28.72
N GLN A 336 -7.87 -6.17 -28.00
CA GLN A 336 -7.13 -6.90 -26.97
C GLN A 336 -8.02 -7.34 -25.79
N VAL A 337 -8.90 -6.44 -25.31
CA VAL A 337 -9.84 -6.75 -24.23
C VAL A 337 -10.85 -7.82 -24.66
N LEU A 338 -11.33 -7.79 -25.90
CA LEU A 338 -12.24 -8.80 -26.46
C LEU A 338 -11.58 -10.18 -26.62
N ASP A 339 -10.33 -10.22 -27.10
CA ASP A 339 -9.53 -11.46 -27.14
C ASP A 339 -9.39 -12.06 -25.73
N CYS A 340 -8.95 -11.23 -24.77
CA CYS A 340 -8.76 -11.65 -23.38
C CYS A 340 -10.07 -12.14 -22.75
N LYS A 341 -11.20 -11.45 -22.99
CA LYS A 341 -12.53 -11.87 -22.53
C LYS A 341 -12.89 -13.26 -23.05
N THR A 342 -12.70 -13.49 -24.36
CA THR A 342 -13.03 -14.76 -25.01
C THR A 342 -12.22 -15.91 -24.40
N ARG A 343 -10.91 -15.72 -24.24
CA ARG A 343 -10.01 -16.71 -23.64
C ARG A 343 -10.31 -16.98 -22.17
N LEU A 344 -10.69 -15.95 -21.41
CA LEU A 344 -11.13 -16.10 -20.02
C LEU A 344 -12.41 -16.93 -19.90
N GLN A 345 -13.39 -16.69 -20.76
CA GLN A 345 -14.65 -17.45 -20.79
C GLN A 345 -14.41 -18.91 -21.17
N GLN A 346 -13.55 -19.17 -22.15
CA GLN A 346 -13.12 -20.52 -22.52
C GLN A 346 -12.42 -21.24 -21.38
N TRP A 347 -11.48 -20.57 -20.69
CA TRP A 347 -10.81 -21.10 -19.51
C TRP A 347 -11.82 -21.44 -18.41
N GLU A 348 -12.78 -20.55 -18.12
CA GLU A 348 -13.81 -20.79 -17.11
C GLU A 348 -14.70 -21.99 -17.47
N ALA A 349 -15.13 -22.09 -18.74
CA ALA A 349 -15.90 -23.23 -19.24
C ALA A 349 -15.13 -24.55 -19.10
N HIS A 350 -13.84 -24.56 -19.45
CA HIS A 350 -12.98 -25.73 -19.26
C HIS A 350 -12.84 -26.11 -17.78
N GLN A 351 -12.67 -25.12 -16.89
CA GLN A 351 -12.59 -25.36 -15.44
C GLN A 351 -13.90 -25.92 -14.86
N LYS A 352 -15.06 -25.53 -15.40
CA LYS A 352 -16.37 -26.08 -15.01
C LYS A 352 -16.57 -27.51 -15.54
N ALA A 353 -16.09 -27.79 -16.75
CA ALA A 353 -16.18 -29.12 -17.37
C ALA A 353 -15.21 -30.15 -16.77
N SER A 354 -14.07 -29.71 -16.21
CA SER A 354 -13.06 -30.57 -15.58
C SER A 354 -12.86 -30.22 -14.09
N PRO A 355 -13.83 -30.52 -13.21
CA PRO A 355 -13.67 -30.27 -11.78
C PRO A 355 -12.58 -31.17 -11.21
N LYS A 356 -11.38 -30.63 -10.99
CA LYS A 356 -10.36 -31.32 -10.20
C LYS A 356 -10.85 -31.47 -8.76
N GLU A 357 -10.60 -32.62 -8.12
CA GLU A 357 -10.83 -32.85 -6.69
C GLU A 357 -10.29 -31.68 -5.84
N PRO A 358 -10.96 -31.32 -4.75
CA PRO A 358 -10.67 -30.11 -3.99
C PRO A 358 -9.31 -30.25 -3.29
N GLN A 359 -8.26 -29.76 -3.93
CA GLN A 359 -6.96 -29.51 -3.28
C GLN A 359 -7.07 -28.29 -2.36
N GLY A 360 -7.68 -28.49 -1.18
CA GLY A 360 -7.43 -27.74 0.05
C GLY A 360 -7.67 -26.22 0.09
N ARG A 361 -8.16 -25.60 -0.99
CA ARG A 361 -8.65 -24.22 -0.98
C ARG A 361 -10.03 -24.23 -1.59
N THR A 362 -11.04 -24.03 -0.76
CA THR A 362 -12.39 -23.67 -1.21
C THR A 362 -12.26 -22.53 -2.21
N ARG A 363 -12.48 -22.86 -3.48
CA ARG A 363 -12.54 -21.91 -4.59
C ARG A 363 -13.79 -21.08 -4.32
N GLU A 364 -13.65 -19.97 -3.61
CA GLU A 364 -14.67 -18.93 -3.69
C GLU A 364 -14.82 -18.65 -5.19
N GLU A 365 -15.98 -19.01 -5.76
CA GLU A 365 -16.39 -18.63 -7.10
C GLU A 365 -16.49 -17.11 -7.12
N ARG A 366 -15.34 -16.45 -7.22
CA ARG A 366 -15.31 -15.01 -7.36
C ARG A 366 -15.67 -14.73 -8.81
N PRO A 367 -16.67 -13.88 -9.06
CA PRO A 367 -16.97 -13.47 -10.42
C PRO A 367 -15.69 -12.94 -11.06
N LEU A 368 -15.50 -13.24 -12.35
CA LEU A 368 -14.41 -12.68 -13.13
C LEU A 368 -14.63 -11.16 -13.24
N TYR A 369 -14.18 -10.43 -12.21
CA TYR A 369 -14.48 -9.01 -12.03
C TYR A 369 -14.23 -8.16 -13.28
N GLY A 370 -13.14 -8.42 -14.02
CA GLY A 370 -12.87 -7.75 -15.29
C GLY A 370 -13.95 -7.99 -16.35
N VAL A 371 -14.47 -9.23 -16.47
CA VAL A 371 -15.57 -9.58 -17.38
C VAL A 371 -16.85 -8.90 -16.94
N THR A 372 -17.22 -9.00 -15.66
CA THR A 372 -18.44 -8.36 -15.14
C THR A 372 -18.40 -6.84 -15.30
N MET A 373 -17.23 -6.23 -15.08
CA MET A 373 -17.03 -4.81 -15.27
C MET A 373 -17.16 -4.43 -16.74
N PHE A 374 -16.56 -5.21 -17.65
CA PHE A 374 -16.69 -5.00 -19.09
C PHE A 374 -18.15 -5.02 -19.53
N ASP A 375 -18.91 -6.03 -19.10
CA ASP A 375 -20.32 -6.16 -19.46
C ASP A 375 -21.15 -4.99 -18.91
N LYS A 376 -20.82 -4.54 -17.70
CA LYS A 376 -21.48 -3.41 -17.02
C LYS A 376 -21.18 -2.05 -17.66
N THR A 377 -19.93 -1.79 -18.06
CA THR A 377 -19.50 -0.45 -18.48
C THR A 377 -19.38 -0.27 -19.98
N ILE A 378 -19.07 -1.33 -20.72
CA ILE A 378 -18.82 -1.29 -22.17
C ILE A 378 -19.83 -2.14 -22.93
N GLY A 379 -20.18 -3.33 -22.41
CA GLY A 379 -21.00 -4.32 -23.10
C GLY A 379 -22.48 -3.95 -23.25
N ALA A 380 -23.01 -3.07 -22.41
CA ALA A 380 -24.44 -2.73 -22.38
C ALA A 380 -24.89 -1.65 -23.39
N GLY A 381 -24.06 -1.24 -24.37
CA GLY A 381 -24.47 -0.22 -25.35
C GLY A 381 -23.42 0.13 -26.38
N SER A 382 -23.28 -0.71 -27.40
CA SER A 382 -22.73 -0.37 -28.73
C SER A 382 -23.63 -1.01 -29.79
N SER A 383 -24.92 -0.70 -29.71
CA SER A 383 -25.95 -1.14 -30.67
C SER A 383 -26.80 0.06 -31.06
#